data_AF-C8V2R7-F1
#
_entry.id   AF-C8V2R7-F1
#
_cell.length_a   1.000
_cell.length_b   1.000
_cell.length_c   1.000
_cell.angle_alpha   90.00
_cell.angle_beta   90.00
_cell.angle_gamma   90.00
#
_symmetry.space_group_name_H-M   'P 1'
#
loop_
_entity.id
_entity.type
_entity.pdbx_description
1 polymer ?
#
loop_
_entity_poly.entity_id
_entity_poly.type
_entity_poly.pdbx_seq_one_letter_code
_entity_poly.pdbx_strand_id
1 'polypeptide(L)' 'MASQFPSGTRVRYQDAHYIVIGAAERGRVLIQNEDNAEDILRVEPDSLVKV' A
#
# COMPACT_ATOMS: atom_id res chain seq x y z
N MET A 1 -13.09 10.54 -2.22
CA MET A 1 -12.19 10.38 -1.05
C MET A 1 -10.80 10.05 -1.60
N ALA A 2 -9.80 10.87 -1.32
CA ALA A 2 -8.44 10.64 -1.78
C ALA A 2 -7.79 9.52 -0.96
N SER A 3 -7.02 8.63 -1.59
CA SER A 3 -6.17 7.67 -0.88
C SER A 3 -5.29 8.43 0.12
N GLN A 4 -5.34 8.07 1.39
CA GLN A 4 -4.55 8.70 2.46
C GLN A 4 -3.03 8.50 2.24
N PHE A 5 -2.66 7.58 1.36
CA PHE A 5 -1.29 7.31 0.95
C PHE A 5 -1.11 7.60 -0.55
N PRO A 6 -0.32 8.62 -0.92
CA PRO A 6 0.04 8.86 -2.31
C PRO A 6 0.97 7.75 -2.84
N SER A 7 1.02 7.55 -4.17
CA SER A 7 1.95 6.62 -4.78
C SER A 7 3.41 6.99 -4.46
N GLY A 8 4.26 5.97 -4.30
CA GLY A 8 5.63 6.10 -3.80
C GLY A 8 5.76 6.18 -2.28
N THR A 9 4.64 6.19 -1.54
CA THR A 9 4.71 6.20 -0.06
C THR A 9 5.14 4.84 0.45
N ARG A 10 6.17 4.81 1.30
CA ARG A 10 6.56 3.62 2.04
C ARG A 10 5.60 3.39 3.21
N VAL A 11 5.10 2.17 3.32
CA VAL A 11 4.14 1.76 4.34
C VAL A 11 4.54 0.41 4.91
N ARG A 12 4.13 0.14 6.15
CA ARG A 12 4.19 -1.18 6.77
C ARG A 12 2.81 -1.81 6.74
N TYR A 13 2.75 -3.06 6.32
CA TYR A 13 1.55 -3.89 6.34
C TYR A 13 1.86 -5.23 7.01
N GLN A 14 1.08 -5.56 8.03
CA GLN A 14 1.35 -6.67 8.96
C GLN A 14 2.75 -6.52 9.59
N ASP A 15 3.78 -7.15 9.02
CA ASP A 15 5.17 -7.09 9.50
C ASP A 15 6.20 -6.84 8.39
N ALA A 16 5.76 -6.57 7.16
CA ALA A 16 6.62 -6.31 6.01
C ALA A 16 6.47 -4.88 5.48
N HIS A 17 7.51 -4.41 4.78
CA HIS A 17 7.53 -3.09 4.17
C HIS A 17 7.08 -3.17 2.72
N TYR A 18 6.25 -2.21 2.34
CA TYR A 18 5.68 -2.08 1.02
C TYR A 18 5.74 -0.64 0.55
N ILE A 19 5.65 -0.45 -0.75
CA ILE A 19 5.48 0.86 -1.40
C ILE A 19 4.07 0.92 -1.97
N VAL A 20 3.38 2.02 -1.71
CA VAL A 20 2.08 2.30 -2.33
C VAL A 20 2.30 2.59 -3.80
N ILE A 21 1.70 1.78 -4.67
CA ILE A 21 1.84 1.94 -6.13
C ILE A 21 0.59 2.57 -6.76
N GLY A 22 -0.50 2.74 -6.00
CA GLY A 22 -1.69 3.45 -6.47
C GLY A 22 -2.93 3.18 -5.62
N ALA A 23 -4.05 3.72 -6.06
CA ALA A 23 -5.37 3.40 -5.51
C ALA A 23 -5.97 2.17 -6.22
N ALA A 24 -6.72 1.37 -5.48
CA ALA A 24 -7.53 0.25 -5.98
C ALA A 24 -9.02 0.62 -5.97
N GLU A 25 -9.81 -0.23 -6.62
CA GLU A 25 -11.27 -0.13 -6.61
C GLU A 25 -11.84 -0.20 -5.17
N ARG A 26 -13.00 0.43 -4.97
CA ARG A 26 -13.72 0.47 -3.69
C ARG A 26 -12.96 1.15 -2.53
N GLY A 27 -12.05 2.08 -2.83
CA GLY A 27 -11.34 2.87 -1.80
C GLY A 27 -10.14 2.18 -1.18
N ARG A 28 -9.71 1.04 -1.73
CA ARG A 28 -8.52 0.31 -1.31
C ARG A 28 -7.24 0.93 -1.88
N VAL A 29 -6.10 0.46 -1.38
CA VAL A 29 -4.78 0.86 -1.83
C VAL A 29 -4.04 -0.35 -2.39
N LEU A 30 -3.30 -0.14 -3.49
CA LEU A 30 -2.37 -1.10 -4.02
C LEU A 30 -1.00 -0.87 -3.40
N ILE A 31 -0.46 -1.90 -2.79
CA ILE A 31 0.88 -1.91 -2.21
C ILE A 31 1.72 -2.99 -2.89
N GLN A 32 2.99 -2.70 -3.12
CA GLN A 32 3.96 -3.62 -3.69
C GLN A 32 5.07 -3.86 -2.67
N ASN A 33 5.47 -5.12 -2.49
CA ASN A 33 6.54 -5.45 -1.57
C ASN A 33 7.87 -4.83 -2.04
N GLU A 34 8.62 -4.23 -1.12
CA GLU A 34 9.91 -3.61 -1.46
C GLU A 34 10.97 -4.62 -1.91
N ASP A 35 10.91 -5.85 -1.39
CA ASP A 35 11.85 -6.93 -1.69
C ASP A 35 11.39 -7.82 -2.85
N ASN A 36 10.10 -7.74 -3.25
CA ASN A 36 9.53 -8.54 -4.33
C ASN A 36 8.48 -7.76 -5.14
N ALA A 37 8.88 -7.24 -6.30
CA ALA A 37 8.01 -6.43 -7.16
C ALA A 37 6.77 -7.18 -7.71
N GLU A 38 6.78 -8.51 -7.71
CA GLU A 38 5.63 -9.32 -8.15
C GLU A 38 4.58 -9.49 -7.04
N ASP A 39 4.93 -9.25 -5.77
CA ASP A 39 4.02 -9.30 -4.63
C ASP A 39 3.24 -7.99 -4.51
N ILE A 40 2.08 -7.94 -5.16
CA ILE A 40 1.17 -6.80 -5.15
C ILE A 40 -0.11 -7.15 -4.40
N LEU A 41 -0.39 -6.41 -3.33
CA LEU A 41 -1.54 -6.60 -2.47
C LEU A 41 -2.54 -5.44 -2.60
N ARG A 42 -3.82 -5.77 -2.43
CA ARG A 42 -4.94 -4.81 -2.35
C ARG A 42 -5.44 -4.80 -0.92
N VAL A 43 -5.21 -3.70 -0.22
CA VAL A 43 -5.51 -3.61 1.22
C VAL A 43 -6.34 -2.38 1.54
N GLU A 44 -7.04 -2.44 2.67
CA GLU A 44 -7.71 -1.27 3.23
C GLU A 44 -6.67 -0.26 3.73
N PRO A 45 -6.82 1.04 3.46
CA PRO A 45 -5.86 2.06 3.87
C PRO A 45 -5.69 2.12 5.39
N ASP A 46 -6.74 1.86 6.17
CA ASP A 46 -6.69 1.87 7.63
C ASP A 46 -5.81 0.75 8.22
N SER A 47 -5.46 -0.26 7.41
CA SER A 47 -4.54 -1.34 7.81
C SER A 47 -3.06 -0.97 7.59
N LEU A 48 -2.79 0.17 6.95
CA LEU A 48 -1.44 0.60 6.59
C LEU A 48 -0.91 1.59 7.63
N VAL A 49 0.38 1.45 7.95
CA VAL A 49 1.11 2.41 8.78
C VAL A 49 2.18 3.07 7.93
N LYS A 50 2.20 4.42 7.88
CA LYS A 50 3.27 5.15 7.20
C LYS A 50 4.60 4.94 7.94
N VAL A 51 5.65 4.63 7.19
CA VAL A 51 7.03 4.45 7.72
C VAL A 51 7.88 5.66 7.37
#